data_AF-A0A7V7FYB4-F1
#
_entry.id   AF-A0A7V7FYB4-F1
#
_cell.length_a   1.000
_cell.length_b   1.000
_cell.length_c   1.000
_cell.angle_alpha   90.00
_cell.angle_beta   90.00
_cell.angle_gamma   90.00
#
_symmetry.space_group_name_H-M   'P 1'
#
loop_
_entity.id
_entity.type
_entity.pdbx_description
1 polymer ?
#
loop_
_entity_poly.entity_id
_entity_poly.type
_entity_poly.pdbx_seq_one_letter_code
_entity_poly.pdbx_strand_id
1 'polypeptide(L)'
;MPRCRFLPFVCAALMAVVSPLASAQSAEREWQAYEEALARGERQANVWQYGWAGVYATTLAVNAYQASEASDRDDRYDARVGVVKSALALGGTLMDRQPHPAAYRELRQSDGNLESARRLMQAVVAEERRRRSLESRLGSLAVNLASGLLIGVGDGRERDGAINFATGMLVSELQLQTQPRQATAAINRFQPARVSFGDIHLEGEYALLVTPHQLGVALRY
;
A
#
# COMPACT_ATOMS: atom_id res chain seq x y z
N MET A 1 9.92 -56.65 44.95
CA MET A 1 9.66 -56.32 43.53
C MET A 1 9.64 -54.80 43.37
N PRO A 2 10.59 -54.19 42.65
CA PRO A 2 10.64 -52.74 42.47
C PRO A 2 9.72 -52.31 41.31
N ARG A 3 8.88 -51.29 41.55
CA ARG A 3 7.98 -50.69 40.56
C ARG A 3 8.75 -49.71 39.67
N CYS A 4 8.69 -49.96 38.36
CA CYS A 4 9.30 -49.16 37.30
C CYS A 4 8.71 -47.73 37.28
N ARG A 5 9.54 -46.70 37.56
CA ARG A 5 9.14 -45.28 37.69
C ARG A 5 9.61 -44.38 36.55
N PHE A 6 9.89 -44.91 35.36
CA PHE A 6 10.53 -44.14 34.28
C PHE A 6 9.61 -43.75 33.10
N LEU A 7 8.33 -44.10 33.13
CA LEU A 7 7.44 -43.81 31.99
C LEU A 7 7.03 -42.33 31.76
N PRO A 8 6.93 -41.42 32.76
CA PRO A 8 6.45 -40.06 32.47
C PRO A 8 7.51 -39.13 31.88
N PHE A 9 8.80 -39.49 31.91
CA PHE A 9 9.87 -38.62 31.40
C PHE A 9 10.05 -38.69 29.88
N VAL A 10 9.64 -39.79 29.23
CA VAL A 10 9.80 -39.97 27.77
C VAL A 10 8.79 -39.13 26.99
N CYS A 11 7.57 -38.93 27.51
CA CYS A 11 6.56 -38.09 26.85
C CYS A 11 6.84 -36.58 27.01
N ALA A 12 7.50 -36.14 28.08
CA ALA A 12 7.88 -34.75 28.28
C ALA A 12 9.08 -34.33 27.41
N ALA A 13 9.98 -35.26 27.08
CA ALA A 13 11.12 -35.00 26.20
C ALA A 13 10.72 -34.86 24.71
N LEU A 14 9.57 -35.39 24.32
CA LEU A 14 9.05 -35.32 22.94
C LEU A 14 8.41 -33.98 22.58
N MET A 15 8.09 -33.11 23.55
CA MET A 15 7.49 -31.79 23.28
C MET A 15 8.50 -30.62 23.32
N ALA A 16 9.77 -30.86 23.66
CA ALA A 16 10.77 -29.80 23.82
C ALA A 16 11.81 -29.69 22.68
N VAL A 17 11.71 -30.51 21.62
CA VAL A 17 12.58 -30.37 20.44
C VAL A 17 11.90 -29.44 19.44
N VAL A 18 11.83 -28.14 19.79
CA VAL A 18 11.63 -27.10 18.77
C VAL A 18 12.86 -27.14 17.87
N SER A 19 12.74 -27.89 16.78
CA SER A 19 13.85 -28.20 15.89
C SER A 19 14.29 -26.92 15.17
N PRO A 20 15.60 -26.62 15.06
CA PRO A 20 16.09 -25.46 14.29
C PRO A 20 15.66 -25.48 12.82
N LEU A 21 15.34 -26.67 12.28
CA LEU A 21 14.69 -26.84 10.98
C LEU A 21 13.29 -26.18 10.90
N ALA A 22 12.50 -26.24 11.97
CA ALA A 22 11.19 -25.61 12.02
C ALA A 22 11.30 -24.07 12.02
N SER A 23 12.29 -23.52 12.74
CA SER A 23 12.57 -22.08 12.78
C SER A 23 13.20 -21.55 11.48
N ALA A 24 14.09 -22.32 10.84
CA ALA A 24 14.62 -21.97 9.52
C ALA A 24 13.51 -22.00 8.45
N GLN A 25 12.60 -22.97 8.53
CA GLN A 25 11.46 -23.07 7.61
C GLN A 25 10.41 -21.98 7.84
N SER A 26 10.32 -21.39 9.05
CA SER A 26 9.45 -20.24 9.29
C SER A 26 10.07 -18.93 8.79
N ALA A 27 11.38 -18.74 9.00
CA ALA A 27 12.14 -17.59 8.50
C ALA A 27 12.13 -17.50 6.96
N GLU A 28 12.35 -18.63 6.27
CA GLU A 28 12.28 -18.68 4.80
C GLU A 28 10.86 -18.36 4.31
N ARG A 29 9.83 -18.93 4.95
CA ARG A 29 8.43 -18.64 4.58
C ARG A 29 8.06 -17.17 4.76
N GLU A 30 8.54 -16.54 5.84
CA GLU A 30 8.32 -15.12 6.09
C GLU A 30 9.02 -14.25 5.05
N TRP A 31 10.28 -14.57 4.74
CA TRP A 31 11.04 -13.91 3.68
C TRP A 31 10.31 -13.99 2.33
N GLN A 32 9.90 -15.19 1.92
CA GLN A 32 9.15 -15.41 0.68
C GLN A 32 7.83 -14.61 0.67
N ALA A 33 7.13 -14.54 1.80
CA ALA A 33 5.90 -13.75 1.91
C ALA A 33 6.14 -12.25 1.71
N TYR A 34 7.24 -11.70 2.25
CA TYR A 34 7.62 -10.31 2.05
C TYR A 34 8.08 -10.02 0.61
N GLU A 35 8.89 -10.91 0.05
CA GLU A 35 9.34 -10.82 -1.33
C GLU A 35 8.16 -10.81 -2.30
N GLU A 36 7.24 -11.76 -2.15
CA GLU A 36 6.03 -11.81 -2.96
C GLU A 36 5.14 -10.56 -2.79
N ALA A 37 5.00 -10.06 -1.56
CA ALA A 37 4.19 -8.88 -1.28
C ALA A 37 4.77 -7.64 -1.95
N LEU A 38 6.08 -7.41 -1.82
CA LEU A 38 6.75 -6.27 -2.45
C LEU A 38 6.83 -6.43 -3.97
N ALA A 39 7.03 -7.63 -4.50
CA ALA A 39 7.01 -7.88 -5.95
C ALA A 39 5.62 -7.61 -6.56
N ARG A 40 4.54 -8.05 -5.90
CA ARG A 40 3.16 -7.70 -6.33
C ARG A 40 2.90 -6.21 -6.18
N GLY A 41 3.38 -5.60 -5.09
CA GLY A 41 3.26 -4.17 -4.83
C GLY A 41 3.99 -3.32 -5.87
N GLU A 42 5.18 -3.72 -6.30
CA GLU A 42 5.93 -3.07 -7.37
C GLU A 42 5.13 -3.10 -8.68
N ARG A 43 4.63 -4.27 -9.09
CA ARG A 43 3.83 -4.38 -10.32
C ARG A 43 2.60 -3.49 -10.27
N GLN A 44 1.86 -3.52 -9.16
CA GLN A 44 0.69 -2.66 -8.98
C GLN A 44 1.07 -1.17 -8.97
N ALA A 45 2.19 -0.81 -8.32
CA ALA A 45 2.69 0.56 -8.28
C ALA A 45 3.01 1.08 -9.68
N ASN A 46 3.67 0.28 -10.51
CA ASN A 46 3.99 0.65 -11.88
C ASN A 46 2.72 0.83 -12.72
N VAL A 47 1.77 -0.10 -12.63
CA VAL A 47 0.48 0.00 -13.34
C VAL A 47 -0.29 1.25 -12.89
N TRP A 48 -0.34 1.50 -11.58
CA TRP A 48 -1.01 2.67 -11.01
C TRP A 48 -0.37 3.97 -11.51
N GLN A 49 0.96 4.07 -11.43
CA GLN A 49 1.69 5.27 -11.82
C GLN A 49 1.59 5.55 -13.32
N TYR A 50 1.82 4.55 -14.17
CA TYR A 50 1.72 4.72 -15.62
C TYR A 50 0.28 4.91 -16.09
N GLY A 51 -0.70 4.30 -15.40
CA GLY A 51 -2.12 4.52 -15.67
C GLY A 51 -2.52 5.97 -15.45
N TRP A 52 -2.21 6.53 -14.27
CA TRP A 52 -2.52 7.93 -13.97
C TRP A 52 -1.69 8.91 -14.80
N ALA A 53 -0.40 8.62 -15.03
CA ALA A 53 0.41 9.41 -15.93
C ALA A 53 -0.17 9.43 -17.36
N GLY A 54 -0.67 8.28 -17.86
CA GLY A 54 -1.33 8.20 -19.17
C GLY A 54 -2.60 9.06 -19.25
N VAL A 55 -3.43 9.03 -18.21
CA VAL A 55 -4.63 9.90 -18.11
C VAL A 55 -4.24 11.38 -18.16
N TYR A 56 -3.23 11.78 -17.39
CA TYR A 56 -2.80 13.17 -17.36
C TYR A 56 -2.08 13.62 -18.63
N ALA A 57 -1.29 12.74 -19.24
CA ALA A 57 -0.65 13.01 -20.53
C ALA A 57 -1.67 13.17 -21.66
N THR A 58 -2.71 12.34 -21.67
CA THR A 58 -3.81 12.45 -22.65
C THR A 58 -4.58 13.75 -22.46
N THR A 59 -4.94 14.07 -21.21
CA THR A 59 -5.62 15.33 -20.87
C THR A 59 -4.77 16.55 -21.25
N LEU A 60 -3.46 16.49 -21.01
CA LEU A 60 -2.50 17.51 -21.43
C LEU A 60 -2.51 17.70 -22.95
N ALA A 61 -2.45 16.61 -23.72
CA ALA A 61 -2.44 16.66 -25.18
C ALA A 61 -3.74 17.26 -25.74
N VAL A 62 -4.90 16.85 -25.21
CA VAL A 62 -6.21 17.40 -25.59
C VAL A 62 -6.30 18.89 -25.28
N ASN A 63 -5.87 19.31 -24.09
CA ASN A 63 -5.85 20.73 -23.72
C ASN A 63 -4.86 21.55 -24.56
N ALA A 64 -3.70 21.01 -24.89
CA ALA A 64 -2.73 21.68 -25.74
C ALA A 64 -3.28 21.89 -27.16
N TYR A 65 -3.96 20.88 -27.70
CA TYR A 65 -4.64 20.96 -28.99
C TYR A 65 -5.74 22.03 -28.97
N GLN A 66 -6.63 22.00 -27.98
CA GLN A 66 -7.71 22.99 -27.86
C GLN A 66 -7.18 24.41 -27.62
N ALA A 67 -6.12 24.58 -26.85
CA ALA A 67 -5.48 25.87 -26.63
C ALA A 67 -4.93 26.50 -27.92
N SER A 68 -4.60 25.67 -28.91
CA SER A 68 -4.11 26.07 -30.23
C SER A 68 -5.27 26.29 -31.22
N GLU A 69 -6.20 25.34 -31.30
CA GLU A 69 -7.15 25.24 -32.42
C GLU A 69 -8.55 25.79 -32.11
N ALA A 70 -8.91 25.99 -30.84
CA ALA A 70 -10.25 26.47 -30.52
C ALA A 70 -10.49 27.87 -31.10
N SER A 71 -11.63 28.03 -31.77
CA SER A 71 -12.02 29.29 -32.41
C SER A 71 -12.41 30.35 -31.39
N ASP A 72 -13.02 29.92 -30.29
CA ASP A 72 -13.46 30.80 -29.21
C ASP A 72 -12.30 31.23 -28.30
N ARG A 73 -12.40 32.44 -27.74
CA ARG A 73 -11.32 32.99 -26.89
C ARG A 73 -11.36 32.41 -25.48
N ASP A 74 -12.54 32.15 -24.95
CA ASP A 74 -12.75 31.63 -23.61
C ASP A 74 -12.38 30.14 -23.58
N ASP A 75 -12.76 29.38 -24.62
CA ASP A 75 -12.33 27.97 -24.77
C ASP A 75 -10.80 27.82 -24.84
N ARG A 76 -10.12 28.72 -25.57
CA ARG A 76 -8.65 28.74 -25.61
C ARG A 76 -8.03 29.09 -24.26
N TYR A 77 -8.65 30.00 -23.52
CA TYR A 77 -8.18 30.38 -22.18
C TYR A 77 -8.29 29.21 -21.21
N ASP A 78 -9.47 28.58 -21.13
CA ASP A 78 -9.73 27.41 -20.29
C ASP A 78 -8.79 26.25 -20.65
N ALA A 79 -8.54 26.02 -21.95
CA ALA A 79 -7.60 25.00 -22.42
C ALA A 79 -6.16 25.28 -22.00
N ARG A 80 -5.69 26.54 -22.02
CA ARG A 80 -4.33 26.90 -21.54
C ARG A 80 -4.17 26.65 -20.04
N VAL A 81 -5.18 27.00 -19.25
CA VAL A 81 -5.19 26.66 -17.81
C VAL A 81 -5.15 25.14 -17.63
N GLY A 82 -5.92 24.41 -18.45
CA GLY A 82 -5.93 22.96 -18.52
C GLY A 82 -4.56 22.35 -18.83
N VAL A 83 -3.78 22.94 -19.73
CA VAL A 83 -2.39 22.52 -20.03
C VAL A 83 -1.53 22.59 -18.77
N VAL A 84 -1.54 23.73 -18.07
CA VAL A 84 -0.73 23.92 -16.86
C VAL A 84 -1.14 22.93 -15.77
N LYS A 85 -2.45 22.78 -15.52
CA LYS A 85 -2.98 21.84 -14.52
C LYS A 85 -2.59 20.39 -14.84
N SER A 86 -2.73 19.98 -16.10
CA SER A 86 -2.42 18.61 -16.54
C SER A 86 -0.93 18.31 -16.48
N ALA A 87 -0.07 19.29 -16.83
CA ALA A 87 1.38 19.16 -16.72
C ALA A 87 1.83 19.02 -15.27
N LEU A 88 1.27 19.82 -14.35
CA LEU A 88 1.54 19.70 -12.92
C LEU A 88 1.08 18.35 -12.35
N ALA A 89 -0.12 17.90 -12.74
CA ALA A 89 -0.63 16.60 -12.30
C ALA A 89 0.24 15.44 -12.82
N LEU A 90 0.61 15.47 -14.11
CA LEU A 90 1.51 14.49 -14.72
C LEU A 90 2.87 14.48 -14.02
N GLY A 91 3.48 15.66 -13.84
CA GLY A 91 4.76 15.80 -13.14
C GLY A 91 4.68 15.26 -11.70
N GLY A 92 3.62 15.63 -10.97
CA GLY A 92 3.33 15.12 -9.63
C GLY A 92 3.25 13.60 -9.59
N THR A 93 2.51 12.97 -10.50
CA THR A 93 2.40 11.50 -10.58
C THR A 93 3.72 10.81 -10.94
N LEU A 94 4.55 11.43 -11.78
CA LEU A 94 5.85 10.87 -12.16
C LEU A 94 6.89 10.99 -11.03
N MET A 95 6.80 12.06 -10.22
CA MET A 95 7.70 12.32 -9.10
C MET A 95 7.26 11.58 -7.82
N ASP A 96 5.96 11.42 -7.57
CA ASP A 96 5.42 10.70 -6.41
C ASP A 96 5.45 9.19 -6.61
N ARG A 97 6.66 8.62 -6.57
CA ARG A 97 6.86 7.17 -6.68
C ARG A 97 6.37 6.46 -5.42
N GLN A 98 5.56 5.43 -5.62
CA GLN A 98 5.13 4.51 -4.57
C GLN A 98 6.35 3.83 -3.89
N PRO A 99 6.27 3.46 -2.61
CA PRO A 99 7.41 2.90 -1.87
C PRO A 99 7.82 1.50 -2.34
N HIS A 100 6.89 0.75 -2.95
CA HIS A 100 7.07 -0.67 -3.27
C HIS A 100 8.24 -1.01 -4.21
N PRO A 101 8.47 -0.32 -5.34
CA PRO A 101 9.59 -0.63 -6.21
C PRO A 101 10.95 -0.40 -5.56
N ALA A 102 11.08 0.63 -4.71
CA ALA A 102 12.31 0.90 -3.97
C ALA A 102 12.55 -0.17 -2.90
N ALA A 103 11.53 -0.47 -2.10
CA ALA A 103 11.60 -1.50 -1.07
C ALA A 103 11.87 -2.90 -1.67
N TYR A 104 11.26 -3.25 -2.80
CA TYR A 104 11.53 -4.54 -3.44
C TYR A 104 13.00 -4.69 -3.86
N ARG A 105 13.61 -3.62 -4.40
CA ARG A 105 15.04 -3.62 -4.74
C ARG A 105 15.92 -3.74 -3.49
N GLU A 106 15.59 -3.02 -2.42
CA GLU A 106 16.32 -3.07 -1.16
C GLU A 106 16.24 -4.45 -0.50
N LEU A 107 15.06 -5.07 -0.50
CA LEU A 107 14.88 -6.43 0.01
C LEU A 107 15.79 -7.43 -0.73
N ARG A 108 15.84 -7.37 -2.06
CA ARG A 108 16.71 -8.25 -2.86
C ARG A 108 18.21 -8.03 -2.64
N GLN A 109 18.61 -6.88 -2.12
CA GLN A 109 20.00 -6.56 -1.77
C GLN A 109 20.35 -6.93 -0.32
N SER A 110 19.37 -7.34 0.48
CA SER A 110 19.54 -7.56 1.93
C SER A 110 20.12 -8.95 2.28
N ASP A 111 20.54 -9.75 1.30
CA ASP A 111 21.17 -11.07 1.45
C ASP A 111 20.50 -12.02 2.48
N GLY A 112 19.15 -12.03 2.52
CA GLY A 112 18.40 -12.89 3.43
C GLY A 112 18.35 -12.42 4.90
N ASN A 113 18.79 -11.20 5.20
CA ASN A 113 18.66 -10.63 6.54
C ASN A 113 17.19 -10.32 6.88
N LEU A 114 16.55 -11.25 7.58
CA LEU A 114 15.13 -11.18 7.94
C LEU A 114 14.78 -9.98 8.83
N GLU A 115 15.68 -9.56 9.73
CA GLU A 115 15.41 -8.41 10.60
C GLU A 115 15.36 -7.10 9.81
N SER A 116 16.27 -6.94 8.84
CA SER A 116 16.22 -5.82 7.89
C SER A 116 14.95 -5.87 7.03
N ALA A 117 14.55 -7.05 6.54
CA ALA A 117 13.31 -7.23 5.79
C ALA A 117 12.06 -6.84 6.60
N ARG A 118 12.00 -7.22 7.89
CA ARG A 118 10.90 -6.82 8.80
C ARG A 118 10.81 -5.32 8.97
N ARG A 119 11.94 -4.64 9.22
CA ARG A 119 11.98 -3.18 9.37
C ARG A 119 11.54 -2.48 8.08
N LEU A 120 12.03 -2.95 6.95
CA LEU A 120 11.64 -2.44 5.64
C LEU A 120 10.12 -2.58 5.40
N MET A 121 9.56 -3.76 5.69
CA MET A 121 8.12 -4.00 5.57
C MET A 121 7.29 -3.08 6.48
N GLN A 122 7.72 -2.88 7.74
CA GLN A 122 7.05 -1.95 8.64
C GLN A 122 7.08 -0.51 8.12
N ALA A 123 8.21 -0.07 7.54
CA ALA A 123 8.33 1.25 6.93
C ALA A 123 7.38 1.41 5.72
N VAL A 124 7.29 0.41 4.84
CA VAL A 124 6.37 0.43 3.70
C VAL A 124 4.91 0.47 4.17
N VAL A 125 4.55 -0.30 5.20
CA VAL A 125 3.19 -0.27 5.77
C VAL A 125 2.86 1.07 6.42
N ALA A 126 3.81 1.66 7.15
CA ALA A 126 3.62 3.00 7.71
C ALA A 126 3.39 4.05 6.61
N GLU A 127 4.14 3.94 5.51
CA GLU A 127 4.00 4.80 4.33
C GLU A 127 2.63 4.63 3.65
N GLU A 128 2.20 3.38 3.39
CA GLU A 128 0.88 3.07 2.82
C GLU A 128 -0.26 3.66 3.68
N ARG A 129 -0.14 3.54 5.01
CA ARG A 129 -1.12 4.09 5.97
C ARG A 129 -1.10 5.61 5.97
N ARG A 130 0.08 6.24 5.97
CA ARG A 130 0.21 7.70 5.95
C ARG A 130 -0.40 8.30 4.68
N ARG A 131 -0.14 7.69 3.52
CA ARG A 131 -0.69 8.13 2.22
C ARG A 131 -2.21 8.04 2.14
N ARG A 132 -2.83 7.20 2.97
CA ARG A 132 -4.29 7.02 3.03
C ARG A 132 -4.95 7.67 4.24
N SER A 133 -4.16 8.38 5.06
CA SER A 133 -4.64 9.00 6.28
C SER A 133 -5.73 10.03 5.98
N LEU A 134 -6.55 10.33 6.98
CA LEU A 134 -7.53 11.41 6.89
C LEU A 134 -6.87 12.74 6.55
N GLU A 135 -5.64 12.98 7.02
CA GLU A 135 -4.87 14.18 6.69
C GLU A 135 -4.62 14.30 5.18
N SER A 136 -4.23 13.21 4.51
CA SER A 136 -4.06 13.22 3.05
C SER A 136 -5.38 13.50 2.31
N ARG A 137 -6.48 12.91 2.79
CA ARG A 137 -7.82 13.15 2.24
C ARG A 137 -8.28 14.60 2.44
N LEU A 138 -8.01 15.18 3.61
CA LEU A 138 -8.34 16.57 3.95
C LEU A 138 -7.49 17.56 3.15
N GLY A 139 -6.21 17.25 2.91
CA GLY A 139 -5.34 18.05 2.04
C GLY A 139 -5.86 18.10 0.61
N SER A 140 -6.26 16.95 0.05
CA SER A 140 -6.91 16.92 -1.28
C SER A 140 -8.23 17.69 -1.29
N LEU A 141 -9.06 17.52 -0.26
CA LEU A 141 -10.31 18.27 -0.14
C LEU A 141 -10.07 19.78 -0.12
N ALA A 142 -9.09 20.26 0.66
CA ALA A 142 -8.75 21.68 0.75
C ALA A 142 -8.25 22.24 -0.58
N VAL A 143 -7.36 21.53 -1.28
CA VAL A 143 -6.83 21.96 -2.59
C VAL A 143 -7.92 21.99 -3.66
N ASN A 144 -8.77 20.96 -3.70
CA ASN A 144 -9.87 20.91 -4.67
C ASN A 144 -10.94 21.96 -4.35
N LEU A 145 -11.25 22.19 -3.07
CA LEU A 145 -12.18 23.24 -2.63
C LEU A 145 -11.66 24.63 -3.00
N ALA A 146 -10.38 24.91 -2.72
CA ALA A 146 -9.75 26.18 -3.09
C ALA A 146 -9.77 26.39 -4.61
N SER A 147 -9.47 25.35 -5.40
CA SER A 147 -9.53 25.42 -6.87
C SER A 147 -10.96 25.65 -7.38
N GLY A 148 -11.95 24.96 -6.82
CA GLY A 148 -13.35 25.13 -7.18
C GLY A 148 -13.89 26.52 -6.83
N LEU A 149 -13.51 27.06 -5.66
CA LEU A 149 -13.88 28.40 -5.23
C LEU A 149 -13.20 29.49 -6.07
N LEU A 150 -11.93 29.32 -6.44
CA LEU A 150 -11.23 30.27 -7.33
C LEU A 150 -11.95 30.42 -8.68
N ILE A 151 -12.46 29.32 -9.23
CA ILE A 151 -13.19 29.33 -10.51
C ILE A 151 -14.62 29.84 -10.33
N GLY A 152 -15.30 29.43 -9.25
CA GLY A 152 -16.69 29.81 -8.99
C GLY A 152 -16.87 31.28 -8.62
N VAL A 153 -15.96 31.85 -7.83
CA VAL A 153 -16.06 33.23 -7.31
C VAL A 153 -15.32 34.23 -8.20
N GLY A 154 -14.29 33.79 -8.93
CA GLY A 154 -13.46 34.67 -9.77
C GLY A 154 -14.15 35.20 -11.03
N ASP A 155 -15.15 34.49 -11.56
CA ASP A 155 -15.71 34.76 -12.90
C ASP A 155 -17.25 34.62 -12.99
N GLY A 156 -17.95 34.47 -11.85
CA GLY A 156 -19.41 34.28 -11.81
C GLY A 156 -19.90 32.92 -12.35
N ARG A 157 -18.99 31.96 -12.55
CA ARG A 157 -19.25 30.62 -13.11
C ARG A 157 -19.35 29.55 -11.99
N GLU A 158 -20.25 29.77 -11.04
CA GLU A 158 -20.42 28.92 -9.85
C GLU A 158 -20.62 27.43 -10.18
N ARG A 159 -21.36 27.14 -11.27
CA ARG A 159 -21.59 25.79 -11.76
C ARG A 159 -20.29 25.10 -12.19
N ASP A 160 -19.39 25.82 -12.85
CA ASP A 160 -18.13 25.27 -13.36
C ASP A 160 -17.13 25.04 -12.22
N GLY A 161 -17.14 25.92 -11.21
CA GLY A 161 -16.42 25.71 -9.96
C GLY A 161 -16.86 24.44 -9.22
N ALA A 162 -18.18 24.22 -9.12
CA ALA A 162 -18.74 23.02 -8.49
C ALA A 162 -18.40 21.73 -9.27
N ILE A 163 -18.45 21.76 -10.60
CA ILE A 163 -18.07 20.63 -11.44
C ILE A 163 -16.57 20.31 -11.30
N ASN A 164 -15.71 21.33 -11.27
CA ASN A 164 -14.27 21.13 -11.09
C ASN A 164 -13.96 20.53 -9.72
N PHE A 165 -14.59 21.03 -8.66
CA PHE A 165 -14.49 20.46 -7.32
C PHE A 165 -14.91 18.98 -7.32
N ALA A 166 -16.10 18.66 -7.83
CA ALA A 166 -16.62 17.29 -7.85
C ALA A 166 -15.72 16.34 -8.64
N THR A 167 -15.22 16.78 -9.80
CA THR A 167 -14.31 16.00 -10.64
C THR A 167 -12.97 15.77 -9.93
N GLY A 168 -12.42 16.81 -9.31
CA GLY A 168 -11.17 16.72 -8.54
C GLY A 168 -11.28 15.77 -7.34
N MET A 169 -12.42 15.79 -6.64
CA MET A 169 -12.71 14.86 -5.55
C MET A 169 -12.84 13.42 -6.04
N LEU A 170 -13.58 13.19 -7.13
CA LEU A 170 -13.72 11.85 -7.72
C LEU A 170 -12.35 11.28 -8.11
N VAL A 171 -11.54 12.05 -8.85
CA VAL A 171 -10.20 11.63 -9.27
C VAL A 171 -9.29 11.36 -8.07
N SER A 172 -9.40 12.16 -7.01
CA SER A 172 -8.62 11.96 -5.78
C SER A 172 -9.00 10.68 -5.05
N GLU A 173 -10.29 10.39 -4.89
CA GLU A 173 -10.74 9.15 -4.23
C GLU A 173 -10.40 7.92 -5.07
N LEU A 174 -10.53 8.00 -6.40
CA LEU A 174 -10.11 6.91 -7.30
C LEU A 174 -8.61 6.63 -7.18
N GLN A 175 -7.77 7.67 -7.13
CA GLN A 175 -6.33 7.52 -6.89
C GLN A 175 -6.05 6.84 -5.56
N LEU A 176 -6.69 7.29 -4.47
CA LEU A 176 -6.52 6.71 -3.13
C LEU A 176 -7.03 5.26 -3.04
N GLN A 177 -8.14 4.94 -3.70
CA GLN A 177 -8.73 3.61 -3.67
C GLN A 177 -7.89 2.59 -4.44
N THR A 178 -7.31 3.01 -5.56
CA THR A 178 -6.52 2.16 -6.47
C THR A 178 -5.04 2.04 -6.10
N GLN A 179 -4.57 2.84 -5.13
CA GLN A 179 -3.18 2.79 -4.67
C GLN A 179 -2.78 1.39 -4.14
N PRO A 180 -1.52 0.97 -4.37
CA PRO A 180 -0.97 -0.28 -3.84
C PRO A 180 -1.12 -0.41 -2.32
N ARG A 181 -1.42 -1.64 -1.86
CA ARG A 181 -1.65 -1.99 -0.43
C ARG A 181 -1.10 -3.36 -0.05
N GLN A 182 -0.18 -3.88 -0.85
CA GLN A 182 0.27 -5.26 -0.78
C GLN A 182 1.10 -5.51 0.48
N ALA A 183 1.82 -4.51 0.98
CA ALA A 183 2.60 -4.65 2.21
C ALA A 183 1.67 -4.73 3.43
N THR A 184 0.67 -3.85 3.54
CA THR A 184 -0.32 -3.88 4.64
C THR A 184 -1.10 -5.20 4.63
N ALA A 185 -1.49 -5.67 3.44
CA ALA A 185 -2.19 -6.96 3.31
C ALA A 185 -1.32 -8.15 3.76
N ALA A 186 0.00 -8.10 3.54
CA ALA A 186 0.92 -9.15 3.95
C ALA A 186 1.16 -9.18 5.46
N ILE A 187 1.34 -8.03 6.11
CA ILE A 187 1.52 -7.96 7.57
C ILE A 187 0.24 -8.34 8.31
N ASN A 188 -0.93 -7.86 7.86
CA ASN A 188 -2.21 -8.18 8.50
C ASN A 188 -2.59 -9.68 8.43
N ARG A 189 -1.86 -10.48 7.64
CA ARG A 189 -2.01 -11.94 7.61
C ARG A 189 -1.47 -12.59 8.89
N PHE A 190 -0.58 -11.92 9.62
CA PHE A 190 -0.09 -12.30 10.94
C PHE A 190 -0.81 -11.45 12.00
N GLN A 191 -1.83 -12.01 12.65
CA GLN A 191 -2.61 -11.33 13.70
C GLN A 191 -2.05 -11.68 15.09
N PRO A 192 -2.01 -10.75 16.06
CA PRO A 192 -1.64 -11.09 17.43
C PRO A 192 -2.68 -12.03 18.06
N ALA A 193 -2.25 -13.18 18.60
CA ALA A 193 -3.03 -14.04 19.48
C ALA A 193 -2.39 -14.07 20.86
N ARG A 194 -3.15 -13.66 21.88
CA ARG A 194 -2.81 -13.95 23.27
C ARG A 194 -3.38 -15.31 23.60
N VAL A 195 -2.51 -16.30 23.79
CA VAL A 195 -2.92 -17.64 24.24
C VAL A 195 -2.57 -17.75 25.71
N SER A 196 -3.60 -17.84 26.56
CA SER A 196 -3.43 -18.10 28.00
C SER A 196 -3.62 -19.59 28.27
N PHE A 197 -2.58 -20.25 28.78
CA PHE A 197 -2.65 -21.62 29.30
C PHE A 197 -2.36 -21.57 30.81
N GLY A 198 -3.42 -21.60 31.63
CA GLY A 198 -3.30 -21.42 33.08
C GLY A 198 -2.72 -20.04 33.43
N ASP A 199 -1.69 -20.00 34.27
CA ASP A 199 -0.99 -18.76 34.69
C ASP A 199 0.08 -18.29 33.68
N ILE A 200 0.26 -18.99 32.56
CA ILE A 200 1.24 -18.63 31.53
C ILE A 200 0.54 -17.82 30.44
N HIS A 201 0.94 -16.55 30.33
CA HIS A 201 0.54 -15.67 29.23
C HIS A 201 1.61 -15.72 28.14
N LEU A 202 1.29 -16.32 26.99
CA LEU A 202 2.12 -16.25 25.79
C LEU A 202 1.55 -15.16 24.88
N GLU A 203 2.31 -14.08 24.71
CA GLU A 203 2.05 -13.08 23.67
C GLU A 203 2.61 -13.60 22.36
N GLY A 204 1.75 -13.81 21.37
CA GLY A 204 2.16 -14.36 20.09
C GLY A 204 1.44 -13.75 18.91
N GLU A 205 1.88 -14.07 17.70
CA GLU A 205 1.22 -13.73 16.44
C GLU A 205 0.84 -15.04 15.73
N TYR A 206 -0.39 -15.15 15.25
CA TYR A 206 -0.88 -16.26 14.44
C TYR A 206 -1.17 -15.81 13.01
N ALA A 207 -0.80 -16.63 12.03
CA ALA A 207 -1.25 -16.47 10.65
C ALA A 207 -2.08 -17.68 10.22
N LEU A 208 -3.29 -17.40 9.73
CA LEU A 208 -4.11 -18.42 9.08
C LEU A 208 -3.62 -18.59 7.63
N LEU A 209 -3.03 -19.75 7.36
CA LEU A 209 -2.57 -20.14 6.04
C LEU A 209 -3.67 -20.96 5.37
N VAL A 210 -4.36 -20.34 4.42
CA VAL A 210 -5.37 -21.01 3.59
C VAL A 210 -4.75 -21.30 2.22
N THR A 211 -4.58 -22.57 1.90
CA THR A 211 -4.21 -23.05 0.55
C THR A 211 -5.33 -23.94 0.00
N PRO A 212 -5.41 -24.18 -1.32
CA PRO A 212 -6.51 -24.95 -1.90
C PRO A 212 -6.63 -26.39 -1.37
N HIS A 213 -5.59 -26.92 -0.72
CA HIS A 213 -5.54 -28.29 -0.21
C HIS A 213 -5.21 -28.38 1.30
N GLN A 214 -4.91 -27.26 1.98
CA GLN A 214 -4.53 -27.26 3.40
C GLN A 214 -4.95 -25.97 4.12
N LEU A 215 -5.42 -26.15 5.36
CA LEU A 215 -5.61 -25.09 6.36
C LEU A 215 -4.53 -25.26 7.43
N GLY A 216 -3.70 -24.23 7.61
CA GLY A 216 -2.63 -24.21 8.63
C GLY A 216 -2.74 -22.99 9.52
N VAL A 217 -2.30 -23.12 10.77
CA VAL A 217 -2.10 -21.98 11.68
C VAL A 217 -0.61 -21.92 11.98
N ALA A 218 0.06 -20.85 11.56
CA ALA A 218 1.42 -20.56 11.98
C ALA A 218 1.35 -19.74 13.27
N LEU A 219 1.98 -20.21 14.35
CA LEU A 219 2.08 -19.50 15.63
C LEU A 219 3.51 -18.98 15.80
N ARG A 220 3.61 -17.73 16.24
CA ARG A 220 4.83 -17.03 16.66
C ARG A 220 4.63 -16.60 18.10
N TYR A 221 5.67 -16.67 18.93
CA TYR A 221 5.72 -16.25 20.33
C TYR A 221 7.00 -15.44 20.57
#